data_AF-A0A6J6PMR2-F1
#
_entry.id   AF-A0A6J6PMR2-F1
#
_cell.length_a   1.000
_cell.length_b   1.000
_cell.length_c   1.000
_cell.angle_alpha   90.00
_cell.angle_beta   90.00
_cell.angle_gamma   90.00
#
_symmetry.space_group_name_H-M   'P 1'
#
loop_
_entity.id
_entity.type
_entity.pdbx_description
1 polymer ?
#
loop_
_entity_poly.entity_id
_entity_poly.type
_entity_poly.pdbx_seq_one_letter_code
_entity_poly.pdbx_strand_id
1 'polypeptide(L)'
;MRATLDLVSKADDPLLTWTEFPWPYLNFRRVSATRFIWKSFMLGQIYFGRTGPQYVLPKTWQWFAEDMREANPAAFLEETALPLTPDTPFADYVAANFDIAYAGPDYNIYLRHDQAAAVLFGDRGDPSTPSSAFGEATKWKVTAGGASLAIDSGTPVEDVLQLSTSLCTRISGTYLAQPGAAGSFLSFRFDNPATTTSHMRLNIVDSRAMSGSDTTVFESVPLSSAAADDAESEVTDLSPHNFAVVVGSVSAALVIDGEIRAAVRLDGESSVSLEVRNGGVVLSDLRIGPPPPNSGCGG
;
A
#
# COMPACT_ATOMS: atom_id res chain seq x y z
N MET A 1 2.75 -6.70 0.00
CA MET A 1 2.44 -6.99 1.43
C MET A 1 3.47 -6.47 2.45
N ARG A 2 4.69 -7.01 2.56
CA ARG A 2 5.64 -6.57 3.62
C ARG A 2 5.92 -5.06 3.63
N ALA A 3 6.06 -4.46 2.45
CA ALA A 3 6.23 -3.02 2.29
C ALA A 3 5.11 -2.20 2.96
N THR A 4 3.86 -2.68 2.87
CA THR A 4 2.69 -2.07 3.53
C THR A 4 2.84 -2.08 5.05
N LEU A 5 3.27 -3.21 5.63
CA LEU A 5 3.50 -3.33 7.07
C LEU A 5 4.65 -2.43 7.54
N ASP A 6 5.70 -2.31 6.72
CA ASP A 6 6.88 -1.48 7.01
C ASP A 6 6.55 0.04 7.05
N LEU A 7 5.36 0.48 6.60
CA LEU A 7 4.90 1.87 6.72
C LEU A 7 4.35 2.25 8.10
N VAL A 8 3.96 1.26 8.90
CA VAL A 8 3.28 1.48 10.19
C VAL A 8 3.99 0.79 11.36
N SER A 9 5.01 -0.01 11.07
CA SER A 9 5.71 -0.85 12.04
C SER A 9 7.08 -1.21 11.53
N LYS A 10 8.01 -1.55 12.43
CA LYS A 10 9.36 -2.01 12.10
C LYS A 10 9.50 -3.53 12.30
N ALA A 11 10.67 -4.04 11.95
CA ALA A 11 11.01 -5.42 12.25
C ALA A 11 10.87 -5.70 13.75
N ASP A 12 10.38 -6.89 14.07
CA ASP A 12 10.15 -7.38 15.42
C ASP A 12 9.05 -6.64 16.22
N ASP A 13 8.32 -5.70 15.60
CA ASP A 13 7.11 -5.15 16.21
C ASP A 13 5.98 -6.19 16.25
N PRO A 14 5.02 -6.05 17.19
CA PRO A 14 3.85 -6.92 17.28
C PRO A 14 2.97 -6.86 16.03
N LEU A 15 2.65 -8.05 15.49
CA LEU A 15 1.65 -8.26 14.46
C LEU A 15 0.52 -9.13 15.01
N LEU A 16 -0.72 -8.70 14.81
CA LEU A 16 -1.87 -9.56 15.05
C LEU A 16 -2.14 -10.39 13.80
N THR A 17 -2.38 -11.69 13.96
CA THR A 17 -2.70 -12.57 12.82
C THR A 17 -3.81 -13.54 13.18
N TRP A 18 -4.63 -13.90 12.20
CA TRP A 18 -5.57 -15.01 12.32
C TRP A 18 -5.10 -16.16 11.43
N THR A 19 -4.41 -17.13 12.00
CA THR A 19 -3.69 -18.16 11.23
C THR A 19 -3.59 -19.49 11.98
N GLU A 20 -3.34 -20.58 11.24
CA GLU A 20 -2.93 -21.89 11.78
C GLU A 20 -1.42 -22.13 11.61
N PHE A 21 -0.68 -21.18 11.05
CA PHE A 21 0.73 -21.35 10.69
C PHE A 21 1.58 -20.23 11.27
N PRO A 22 2.81 -20.52 11.73
CA PRO A 22 3.70 -19.48 12.26
C PRO A 22 4.40 -18.66 11.16
N TRP A 23 4.29 -19.07 9.88
CA TRP A 23 5.02 -18.48 8.75
C TRP A 23 4.80 -16.98 8.55
N PRO A 24 3.61 -16.39 8.77
CA PRO A 24 3.43 -14.94 8.62
C PRO A 24 4.44 -14.13 9.45
N TYR A 25 4.70 -14.53 10.69
CA TYR A 25 5.66 -13.85 11.57
C TYR A 25 7.09 -13.88 11.00
N LEU A 26 7.50 -15.03 10.47
CA LEU A 26 8.84 -15.20 9.88
C LEU A 26 8.96 -14.47 8.54
N ASN A 27 7.97 -14.61 7.66
CA ASN A 27 7.95 -14.04 6.32
C ASN A 27 7.93 -12.50 6.37
N PHE A 28 7.16 -11.94 7.31
CA PHE A 28 6.99 -10.50 7.45
C PHE A 28 7.92 -9.88 8.50
N ARG A 29 8.76 -10.69 9.17
CA ARG A 29 9.68 -10.26 10.25
C ARG A 29 8.96 -9.47 11.34
N ARG A 30 7.97 -10.12 11.95
CA ARG A 30 7.17 -9.60 13.05
C ARG A 30 7.12 -10.62 14.18
N VAL A 31 6.80 -10.16 15.38
CA VAL A 31 6.51 -11.04 16.53
C VAL A 31 5.00 -11.11 16.75
N SER A 32 4.54 -12.15 17.44
CA SER A 32 3.11 -12.25 17.74
C SER A 32 2.69 -11.21 18.77
N ALA A 33 1.59 -10.52 18.47
CA ALA A 33 0.96 -9.59 19.39
C ALA A 33 0.26 -10.28 20.57
N THR A 34 0.12 -11.61 20.54
CA THR A 34 -0.49 -12.38 21.61
C THR A 34 0.26 -13.69 21.84
N ARG A 35 0.13 -14.26 23.03
CA ARG A 35 0.59 -15.63 23.31
C ARG A 35 -0.11 -16.69 22.45
N PHE A 36 -1.27 -16.38 21.86
CA PHE A 36 -2.04 -17.31 21.01
C PHE A 36 -1.61 -17.21 19.55
N ILE A 37 -0.45 -17.76 19.23
CA ILE A 37 0.13 -17.71 17.88
C ILE A 37 -0.70 -18.44 16.80
N TRP A 38 -1.63 -19.31 17.21
CA TRP A 38 -2.55 -20.04 16.35
C TRP A 38 -4.00 -19.86 16.80
N LYS A 39 -4.91 -19.66 15.84
CA LYS A 39 -6.34 -19.48 16.13
C LYS A 39 -6.97 -20.69 16.80
N SER A 40 -6.43 -21.88 16.57
CA SER A 40 -6.89 -23.14 17.18
C SER A 40 -6.92 -23.11 18.71
N PHE A 41 -5.99 -22.39 19.36
CA PHE A 41 -6.01 -22.19 20.82
C PHE A 41 -7.23 -21.40 21.31
N MET A 42 -7.69 -20.47 20.47
CA MET A 42 -8.81 -19.57 20.78
C MET A 42 -10.16 -20.20 20.42
N LEU A 43 -10.18 -21.11 19.45
CA LEU A 43 -11.36 -21.85 19.03
C LEU A 43 -11.56 -23.20 19.74
N GLY A 44 -10.57 -23.65 20.52
CA GLY A 44 -10.62 -24.95 21.20
C GLY A 44 -10.59 -26.11 20.20
N GLN A 45 -9.72 -26.02 19.20
CA GLN A 45 -9.53 -27.09 18.23
C GLN A 45 -8.54 -28.13 18.76
N ILE A 46 -8.97 -29.39 18.83
CA ILE A 46 -8.08 -30.51 19.11
C ILE A 46 -7.46 -30.96 17.77
N TYR A 47 -6.14 -31.17 17.74
CA TYR A 47 -5.45 -31.67 16.55
C TYR A 47 -6.07 -32.99 16.06
N PHE A 48 -6.59 -32.99 14.81
CA PHE A 48 -7.39 -34.07 14.21
C PHE A 48 -8.62 -34.52 15.04
N GLY A 49 -9.09 -33.68 15.95
CA GLY A 49 -10.14 -34.00 16.91
C GLY A 49 -11.38 -33.12 16.79
N ARG A 50 -12.09 -32.99 17.91
CA ARG A 50 -13.27 -32.14 18.01
C ARG A 50 -12.86 -30.67 18.22
N THR A 51 -13.75 -29.78 17.81
CA THR A 51 -13.64 -28.33 18.03
C THR A 51 -14.82 -27.86 18.87
N GLY A 52 -14.59 -26.90 19.76
CA GLY A 52 -15.67 -26.28 20.51
C GLY A 52 -15.20 -25.49 21.74
N PRO A 53 -16.04 -24.58 22.25
CA PRO A 53 -15.70 -23.69 23.36
C PRO A 53 -15.33 -24.43 24.65
N GLN A 54 -15.84 -25.66 24.85
CA GLN A 54 -15.49 -26.50 26.00
C GLN A 54 -14.02 -26.94 26.02
N TYR A 55 -13.30 -26.83 24.90
CA TYR A 55 -11.87 -27.15 24.80
C TYR A 55 -10.98 -25.89 24.82
N VAL A 56 -11.57 -24.70 24.92
CA VAL A 56 -10.81 -23.45 25.11
C VAL A 56 -10.35 -23.41 26.56
N LEU A 57 -9.06 -23.14 26.78
CA LEU A 57 -8.52 -23.01 28.13
C LEU A 57 -9.25 -21.88 28.90
N PRO A 58 -9.51 -22.07 30.21
CA PRO A 58 -10.05 -20.99 31.03
C PRO A 58 -9.20 -19.73 30.92
N LYS A 59 -9.84 -18.57 30.86
CA LYS A 59 -9.22 -17.24 30.76
C LYS A 59 -8.54 -16.91 29.43
N THR A 60 -8.61 -17.75 28.39
CA THR A 60 -8.03 -17.43 27.06
C THR A 60 -8.42 -16.05 26.55
N TRP A 61 -9.72 -15.72 26.56
CA TRP A 61 -10.21 -14.42 26.08
C TRP A 61 -9.81 -13.24 26.98
N GLN A 62 -9.68 -13.47 28.29
CA GLN A 62 -9.15 -12.46 29.22
C GLN A 62 -7.68 -12.16 28.89
N TRP A 63 -6.86 -13.20 28.71
CA TRP A 63 -5.45 -13.05 28.35
C TRP A 63 -5.27 -12.41 26.98
N PHE A 64 -6.13 -12.73 26.01
CA PHE A 64 -6.12 -12.05 24.72
C PHE A 64 -6.36 -10.54 24.87
N ALA A 65 -7.36 -10.14 25.65
CA ALA A 65 -7.63 -8.73 25.90
C ALA A 65 -6.52 -8.02 26.73
N GLU A 66 -5.80 -8.75 27.58
CA GLU A 66 -4.58 -8.26 28.25
C GLU A 66 -3.45 -8.05 27.24
N ASP A 67 -3.14 -9.06 26.43
CA ASP A 67 -2.10 -9.02 25.41
C ASP A 67 -2.36 -7.87 24.39
N MET A 68 -3.61 -7.67 23.95
CA MET A 68 -3.94 -6.59 23.01
C MET A 68 -3.74 -5.19 23.59
N ARG A 69 -4.05 -5.00 24.88
CA ARG A 69 -3.81 -3.70 25.56
C ARG A 69 -2.32 -3.42 25.74
N GLU A 70 -1.51 -4.46 25.93
CA GLU A 70 -0.06 -4.34 26.13
C GLU A 70 0.67 -4.18 24.79
N ALA A 71 0.41 -5.08 23.84
CA ALA A 71 1.11 -5.13 22.56
C ALA A 71 0.68 -4.01 21.60
N ASN A 72 -0.59 -3.58 21.68
CA ASN A 72 -1.18 -2.54 20.82
C ASN A 72 -0.71 -2.62 19.35
N PRO A 73 -1.00 -3.74 18.64
CA PRO A 73 -0.46 -3.96 17.30
C PRO A 73 -0.95 -2.90 16.31
N ALA A 74 -0.05 -2.46 15.43
CA ALA A 74 -0.36 -1.48 14.39
C ALA A 74 -1.14 -2.08 13.22
N ALA A 75 -1.01 -3.39 13.01
CA ALA A 75 -1.61 -4.10 11.89
C ALA A 75 -2.16 -5.46 12.32
N PHE A 76 -3.20 -5.87 11.60
CA PHE A 76 -3.77 -7.21 11.60
C PHE A 76 -3.65 -7.82 10.21
N LEU A 77 -3.19 -9.06 10.15
CA LEU A 77 -3.09 -9.83 8.92
C LEU A 77 -4.11 -10.98 8.93
N GLU A 78 -4.99 -10.97 7.93
CA GLU A 78 -5.97 -12.03 7.68
C GLU A 78 -5.58 -12.75 6.40
N GLU A 79 -5.49 -14.08 6.45
CA GLU A 79 -5.29 -14.89 5.25
C GLU A 79 -6.63 -15.04 4.53
N THR A 80 -6.68 -14.69 3.24
CA THR A 80 -7.90 -14.68 2.44
C THR A 80 -8.56 -16.07 2.39
N ALA A 81 -7.75 -17.13 2.38
CA ALA A 81 -8.22 -18.52 2.40
C ALA A 81 -8.71 -19.00 3.78
N LEU A 82 -8.36 -18.29 4.86
CA LEU A 82 -8.71 -18.62 6.24
C LEU A 82 -9.33 -17.41 6.94
N PRO A 83 -10.52 -16.98 6.51
CA PRO A 83 -11.15 -15.77 7.04
C PRO A 83 -11.40 -15.87 8.55
N LEU A 84 -11.46 -14.70 9.15
CA LEU A 84 -11.81 -14.53 10.56
C LEU A 84 -13.14 -15.22 10.88
N THR A 85 -13.18 -15.95 11.99
CA THR A 85 -14.41 -16.60 12.44
C THR A 85 -15.33 -15.56 13.10
N PRO A 86 -16.55 -15.34 12.57
CA PRO A 86 -17.48 -14.37 13.13
C PRO A 86 -17.94 -14.77 14.53
N ASP A 87 -18.58 -13.84 15.24
CA ASP A 87 -19.14 -14.05 16.58
C ASP A 87 -18.10 -14.53 17.62
N THR A 88 -16.84 -14.10 17.45
CA THR A 88 -15.77 -14.35 18.42
C THR A 88 -15.26 -13.03 19.01
N PRO A 89 -14.76 -13.02 20.26
CA PRO A 89 -14.14 -11.81 20.82
C PRO A 89 -12.94 -11.30 20.03
N PHE A 90 -12.28 -12.15 19.23
CA PHE A 90 -11.25 -11.72 18.30
C PHE A 90 -11.84 -10.89 17.16
N ALA A 91 -12.93 -11.37 16.55
CA ALA A 91 -13.61 -10.66 15.48
C ALA A 91 -14.17 -9.31 15.95
N ASP A 92 -14.77 -9.28 17.14
CA ASP A 92 -15.23 -8.04 17.77
C ASP A 92 -14.08 -7.04 17.97
N TYR A 93 -12.92 -7.54 18.41
CA TYR A 93 -11.73 -6.70 18.60
C TYR A 93 -11.22 -6.13 17.27
N VAL A 94 -11.12 -6.95 16.22
CA VAL A 94 -10.67 -6.48 14.90
C VAL A 94 -11.62 -5.42 14.35
N ALA A 95 -12.93 -5.70 14.36
CA ALA A 95 -13.95 -4.78 13.85
C ALA A 95 -14.01 -3.45 14.60
N ALA A 96 -13.65 -3.44 15.89
CA ALA A 96 -13.66 -2.24 16.71
C ALA A 96 -12.37 -1.40 16.64
N ASN A 97 -11.28 -1.92 16.06
CA ASN A 97 -9.97 -1.29 16.16
C ASN A 97 -9.23 -1.13 14.82
N PHE A 98 -9.64 -1.81 13.75
CA PHE A 98 -8.90 -1.86 12.49
C PHE A 98 -9.79 -1.59 11.28
N ASP A 99 -9.20 -0.93 10.27
CA ASP A 99 -9.78 -0.76 8.95
C ASP A 99 -8.98 -1.56 7.93
N ILE A 100 -9.66 -2.10 6.92
CA ILE A 100 -8.97 -2.72 5.79
C ILE A 100 -8.19 -1.63 5.03
N ALA A 101 -6.89 -1.83 4.86
CA ALA A 101 -6.03 -0.90 4.12
C ALA A 101 -5.59 -1.47 2.78
N TYR A 102 -5.51 -2.79 2.67
CA TYR A 102 -5.09 -3.49 1.46
C TYR A 102 -5.81 -4.84 1.36
N ALA A 103 -6.53 -5.06 0.27
CA ALA A 103 -7.17 -6.33 -0.07
C ALA A 103 -6.31 -7.06 -1.12
N GLY A 104 -5.58 -8.08 -0.67
CA GLY A 104 -4.67 -8.86 -1.51
C GLY A 104 -5.21 -10.25 -1.85
N PRO A 105 -4.61 -10.94 -2.83
CA PRO A 105 -5.02 -12.28 -3.22
C PRO A 105 -4.85 -13.29 -2.09
N ASP A 106 -3.71 -13.27 -1.39
CA ASP A 106 -3.39 -14.23 -0.33
C ASP A 106 -3.73 -13.70 1.08
N TYR A 107 -3.63 -12.38 1.28
CA TYR A 107 -3.85 -11.75 2.57
C TYR A 107 -4.51 -10.39 2.43
N ASN A 108 -5.42 -10.11 3.38
CA ASN A 108 -5.89 -8.78 3.69
C ASN A 108 -5.02 -8.18 4.80
N ILE A 109 -4.64 -6.92 4.62
CA ILE A 109 -3.95 -6.14 5.66
C ILE A 109 -4.93 -5.11 6.20
N TYR A 110 -5.18 -5.22 7.50
CA TYR A 110 -5.92 -4.25 8.26
C TYR A 110 -4.95 -3.41 9.08
N LEU A 111 -5.16 -2.11 9.12
CA LEU A 111 -4.38 -1.17 9.92
C LEU A 111 -5.24 -0.66 11.08
N ARG A 112 -4.62 -0.47 12.25
CA ARG A 112 -5.32 0.15 13.39
C ARG A 112 -5.84 1.53 12.96
N HIS A 113 -7.02 1.96 13.42
CA HIS A 113 -7.70 3.17 12.91
C HIS A 113 -6.81 4.41 12.78
N ASP A 114 -5.96 4.69 13.77
CA ASP A 114 -5.00 5.81 13.75
C ASP A 114 -3.93 5.64 12.66
N GLN A 115 -3.44 4.42 12.47
CA GLN A 115 -2.46 4.08 11.42
C GLN A 115 -3.10 4.12 10.03
N ALA A 116 -4.32 3.59 9.90
CA ALA A 116 -5.10 3.66 8.66
C ALA A 116 -5.35 5.11 8.26
N ALA A 117 -5.81 5.95 9.19
CA ALA A 117 -6.01 7.37 8.95
C ALA A 117 -4.72 8.07 8.50
N ALA A 118 -3.59 7.79 9.14
CA ALA A 118 -2.30 8.39 8.77
C ALA A 118 -1.80 7.94 7.38
N VAL A 119 -1.95 6.66 7.03
CA VAL A 119 -1.47 6.13 5.74
C VAL A 119 -2.42 6.46 4.59
N LEU A 120 -3.72 6.25 4.78
CA LEU A 120 -4.72 6.39 3.70
C LEU A 120 -5.12 7.85 3.51
N PHE A 121 -5.29 8.59 4.60
CA PHE A 121 -5.88 9.94 4.61
C PHE A 121 -4.99 11.01 5.27
N GLY A 122 -3.70 10.70 5.47
CA GLY A 122 -2.75 11.59 6.15
C GLY A 122 -2.62 12.97 5.52
N ASP A 123 -2.00 13.88 6.28
CA ASP A 123 -1.82 15.28 5.89
C ASP A 123 -1.20 15.41 4.49
N ARG A 124 -1.97 16.01 3.59
CA ARG A 124 -1.57 16.21 2.20
C ARG A 124 -0.49 17.27 2.07
N GLY A 125 -0.33 18.12 3.09
CA GLY A 125 0.61 19.23 3.10
C GLY A 125 0.27 20.33 2.11
N ASP A 126 1.31 21.02 1.68
CA ASP A 126 1.21 22.26 0.92
C ASP A 126 1.12 21.98 -0.59
N PRO A 127 0.46 22.88 -1.36
CA PRO A 127 0.50 22.84 -2.81
C PRO A 127 1.93 22.79 -3.33
N SER A 128 2.22 21.82 -4.20
CA SER A 128 3.53 21.62 -4.80
C SER A 128 3.50 21.97 -6.29
N THR A 129 4.63 22.46 -6.80
CA THR A 129 4.85 22.59 -8.23
C THR A 129 5.97 21.62 -8.58
N PRO A 130 5.67 20.50 -9.25
CA PRO A 130 6.69 19.52 -9.59
C PRO A 130 7.69 20.14 -10.58
N SER A 131 8.91 19.62 -10.63
CA SER A 131 9.93 20.09 -11.58
C SER A 131 10.14 19.06 -12.68
N SER A 132 10.36 19.51 -13.91
CA SER A 132 10.84 18.62 -14.98
C SER A 132 12.25 18.12 -14.66
N ALA A 133 12.51 16.82 -14.79
CA ALA A 133 13.87 16.31 -14.57
C ALA A 133 14.84 16.83 -15.66
N PHE A 134 16.10 17.04 -15.30
CA PHE A 134 17.12 17.74 -16.12
C PHE A 134 17.48 17.02 -17.44
N GLY A 135 17.69 17.79 -18.52
CA GLY A 135 18.54 17.37 -19.67
C GLY A 135 17.99 17.67 -21.06
N GLU A 136 16.68 17.59 -21.27
CA GLU A 136 15.99 17.91 -22.53
C GLU A 136 14.69 18.68 -22.27
N ALA A 137 14.13 19.33 -23.30
CA ALA A 137 12.84 20.00 -23.17
C ALA A 137 11.75 18.96 -22.89
N THR A 138 11.24 18.94 -21.66
CA THR A 138 10.14 18.02 -21.32
C THR A 138 8.85 18.41 -22.05
N LYS A 139 8.03 17.40 -22.38
CA LYS A 139 6.65 17.64 -22.87
C LYS A 139 5.67 17.91 -21.74
N TRP A 140 6.07 17.78 -20.47
CA TRP A 140 5.24 18.12 -19.33
C TRP A 140 4.94 19.63 -19.29
N LYS A 141 3.65 19.96 -19.31
CA LYS A 141 3.18 21.30 -18.98
C LYS A 141 2.92 21.36 -17.48
N VAL A 142 3.77 22.07 -16.75
CA VAL A 142 3.68 22.23 -15.29
C VAL A 142 2.97 23.53 -14.94
N THR A 143 2.09 23.47 -13.94
CA THR A 143 1.46 24.65 -13.31
C THR A 143 1.54 24.53 -11.78
N ALA A 144 1.21 25.60 -11.07
CA ALA A 144 1.08 25.53 -9.62
C ALA A 144 0.02 24.48 -9.23
N GLY A 145 0.40 23.47 -8.44
CA GLY A 145 -0.50 22.39 -8.02
C GLY A 145 -0.87 21.38 -9.10
N GLY A 146 -0.19 21.32 -10.25
CA GLY A 146 -0.56 20.39 -11.31
C GLY A 146 0.48 20.21 -12.40
N ALA A 147 0.28 19.17 -13.21
CA ALA A 147 1.08 18.90 -14.39
C ALA A 147 0.23 18.12 -15.40
N SER A 148 0.44 18.35 -16.69
CA SER A 148 -0.25 17.60 -17.73
C SER A 148 0.70 17.19 -18.84
N LEU A 149 0.52 15.97 -19.34
CA LEU A 149 1.16 15.45 -20.53
C LEU A 149 0.06 15.11 -21.55
N ALA A 150 0.15 15.66 -22.75
CA ALA A 150 -0.80 15.37 -23.82
C ALA A 150 -0.52 14.00 -24.45
N ILE A 151 -1.55 13.38 -25.04
CA ILE A 151 -1.38 12.19 -25.89
C ILE A 151 -0.53 12.59 -27.10
N ASP A 152 0.70 12.08 -27.18
CA ASP A 152 1.55 12.24 -28.36
C ASP A 152 1.65 10.92 -29.14
N SER A 153 1.63 11.00 -30.47
CA SER A 153 1.70 9.84 -31.37
C SER A 153 3.13 9.46 -31.75
N GLY A 154 4.13 10.22 -31.27
CA GLY A 154 5.55 9.92 -31.41
C GLY A 154 6.06 8.95 -30.34
N THR A 155 7.12 8.21 -30.66
CA THR A 155 7.80 7.25 -29.78
C THR A 155 8.01 7.84 -28.38
N PRO A 156 7.66 7.12 -27.29
CA PRO A 156 7.80 7.64 -25.95
C PRO A 156 9.29 7.81 -25.63
N VAL A 157 9.76 9.05 -25.69
CA VAL A 157 10.92 9.45 -24.87
C VAL A 157 10.38 9.47 -23.45
N GLU A 158 11.04 8.77 -22.53
CA GLU A 158 10.67 8.73 -21.11
C GLU A 158 10.67 10.16 -20.55
N ASP A 159 9.51 10.82 -20.58
CA ASP A 159 9.34 12.17 -20.05
C ASP A 159 9.15 12.08 -18.54
N VAL A 160 10.20 12.41 -17.80
CA VAL A 160 10.24 12.26 -16.34
C VAL A 160 9.91 13.59 -15.64
N LEU A 161 8.90 13.54 -14.78
CA LEU A 161 8.51 14.61 -13.87
C LEU A 161 9.04 14.32 -12.47
N GLN A 162 9.99 15.12 -11.97
CA GLN A 162 10.48 14.99 -10.60
C GLN A 162 9.40 15.48 -9.62
N LEU A 163 8.93 14.58 -8.77
CA LEU A 163 7.92 14.89 -7.75
C LEU A 163 8.55 15.27 -6.41
N SER A 164 9.60 14.57 -6.00
CA SER A 164 10.33 14.87 -4.77
C SER A 164 11.80 14.46 -4.89
N THR A 165 12.71 15.27 -4.36
CA THR A 165 14.15 14.97 -4.26
C THR A 165 14.54 14.32 -2.92
N SER A 166 13.56 14.03 -2.06
CA SER A 166 13.75 13.33 -0.80
C SER A 166 12.72 12.21 -0.63
N LEU A 167 13.11 11.14 0.07
CA LEU A 167 12.16 10.21 0.69
C LEU A 167 11.48 10.89 1.89
N CYS A 168 10.72 10.10 2.66
CA CYS A 168 10.01 10.58 3.84
C CYS A 168 9.04 11.70 3.50
N THR A 169 8.11 11.37 2.61
CA THR A 169 7.16 12.32 2.05
C THR A 169 5.85 11.63 1.69
N ARG A 170 4.78 12.40 1.65
CA ARG A 170 3.50 12.03 1.04
C ARG A 170 3.26 12.94 -0.14
N ILE A 171 3.24 12.38 -1.34
CA ILE A 171 2.86 13.10 -2.56
C ILE A 171 1.42 12.73 -2.86
N SER A 172 0.50 13.70 -2.93
CA SER A 172 -0.92 13.42 -3.16
C SER A 172 -1.52 14.33 -4.22
N GLY A 173 -2.61 13.89 -4.84
CA GLY A 173 -3.33 14.67 -5.84
C GLY A 173 -4.45 13.86 -6.47
N THR A 174 -4.96 14.36 -7.58
CA THR A 174 -5.90 13.65 -8.44
C THR A 174 -5.25 13.42 -9.79
N TYR A 175 -5.32 12.20 -10.31
CA TYR A 175 -4.90 11.89 -11.68
C TYR A 175 -6.12 11.58 -12.54
N LEU A 176 -6.02 11.93 -13.83
CA LEU A 176 -7.02 11.65 -14.85
C LEU A 176 -6.31 11.21 -16.13
N ALA A 177 -6.58 9.99 -16.58
CA ALA A 177 -6.15 9.51 -17.88
C ALA A 177 -6.93 10.22 -19.00
N GLN A 178 -6.28 10.60 -20.08
CA GLN A 178 -6.93 11.31 -21.18
C GLN A 178 -7.71 10.36 -22.11
N PRO A 179 -8.85 10.78 -22.70
CA PRO A 179 -9.61 9.95 -23.64
C PRO A 179 -8.77 9.50 -24.85
N GLY A 180 -8.83 8.22 -25.22
CA GLY A 180 -8.02 7.64 -26.29
C GLY A 180 -6.63 7.15 -25.84
N ALA A 181 -6.34 7.22 -24.53
CA ALA A 181 -5.10 6.77 -23.92
C ALA A 181 -5.20 5.35 -23.35
N ALA A 182 -5.81 4.41 -24.06
CA ALA A 182 -5.76 2.99 -23.69
C ALA A 182 -4.28 2.56 -23.57
N GLY A 183 -3.93 1.87 -22.48
CA GLY A 183 -2.55 1.56 -22.14
C GLY A 183 -1.79 2.73 -21.51
N SER A 184 -2.49 3.71 -20.92
CA SER A 184 -1.86 4.76 -20.11
C SER A 184 -1.06 4.13 -18.99
N PHE A 185 0.23 4.41 -18.98
CA PHE A 185 1.16 3.82 -18.03
C PHE A 185 1.80 4.94 -17.21
N LEU A 186 1.27 5.17 -16.00
CA LEU A 186 1.88 6.06 -15.02
C LEU A 186 2.82 5.22 -14.16
N SER A 187 4.06 5.66 -14.00
CA SER A 187 5.09 4.95 -13.24
C SER A 187 5.72 5.89 -12.23
N PHE A 188 5.44 5.65 -10.96
CA PHE A 188 6.19 6.28 -9.87
C PHE A 188 7.48 5.50 -9.69
N ARG A 189 8.59 6.11 -10.09
CA ARG A 189 9.93 5.54 -10.04
C ARG A 189 10.67 6.07 -8.82
N PHE A 190 11.31 5.16 -8.09
CA PHE A 190 12.16 5.50 -6.96
C PHE A 190 13.62 5.43 -7.43
N ASP A 191 14.32 6.56 -7.40
CA ASP A 191 15.67 6.67 -7.95
C ASP A 191 16.72 6.59 -6.84
N ASN A 192 17.77 5.81 -7.08
CA ASN A 192 18.98 5.77 -6.26
C ASN A 192 20.14 6.39 -7.07
N PRO A 193 20.67 7.57 -6.69
CA PRO A 193 21.73 8.25 -7.43
C PRO A 193 23.07 7.52 -7.34
N ALA A 194 23.24 6.61 -6.38
CA ALA A 194 24.46 5.85 -6.19
C ALA A 194 24.53 4.58 -7.06
N THR A 195 23.41 4.15 -7.65
CA THR A 195 23.33 2.90 -8.42
C THR A 195 22.49 3.06 -9.67
N THR A 196 22.96 2.53 -10.80
CA THR A 196 22.14 2.38 -12.02
C THR A 196 21.38 1.05 -12.04
N THR A 197 21.22 0.40 -10.89
CA THR A 197 20.50 -0.88 -10.77
C THR A 197 18.99 -0.66 -10.88
N SER A 198 18.26 -1.75 -11.17
CA SER A 198 16.80 -1.77 -11.32
C SER A 198 16.09 -0.94 -10.26
N HIS A 199 15.41 0.12 -10.69
CA HIS A 199 14.65 1.04 -9.84
C HIS A 199 13.35 0.40 -9.38
N MET A 200 12.97 0.61 -8.12
CA MET A 200 11.65 0.22 -7.64
C MET A 200 10.56 1.08 -8.29
N ARG A 201 9.39 0.48 -8.53
CA ARG A 201 8.28 1.11 -9.24
C ARG A 201 6.93 0.79 -8.62
N LEU A 202 6.07 1.80 -8.61
CA LEU A 202 4.63 1.66 -8.41
C LEU A 202 3.95 2.16 -9.68
N ASN A 203 3.24 1.29 -10.37
CA ASN A 203 2.64 1.62 -11.66
C ASN A 203 1.12 1.63 -11.58
N ILE A 204 0.50 2.46 -12.42
CA ILE A 204 -0.91 2.43 -12.76
C ILE A 204 -0.99 2.18 -14.25
N VAL A 205 -1.66 1.10 -14.64
CA VAL A 205 -1.87 0.70 -16.02
C VAL A 205 -3.32 0.32 -16.19
N ASP A 206 -4.03 1.10 -17.00
CA ASP A 206 -5.47 0.97 -17.20
C ASP A 206 -6.21 0.91 -15.84
N SER A 207 -6.91 -0.18 -15.56
CA SER A 207 -7.67 -0.40 -14.31
C SER A 207 -6.88 -1.15 -13.22
N ARG A 208 -5.55 -1.19 -13.30
CA ARG A 208 -4.70 -1.96 -12.37
C ARG A 208 -3.56 -1.13 -11.80
N ALA A 209 -3.25 -1.38 -10.53
CA ALA A 209 -2.00 -0.97 -9.91
C ALA A 209 -1.00 -2.13 -9.89
N MET A 210 0.29 -1.83 -9.97
CA MET A 210 1.35 -2.83 -9.94
C MET A 210 2.49 -2.41 -9.00
N SER A 211 3.00 -3.38 -8.25
CA SER A 211 4.24 -3.26 -7.47
C SER A 211 5.36 -3.96 -8.22
N GLY A 212 6.53 -3.35 -8.34
CA GLY A 212 7.62 -3.96 -9.09
C GLY A 212 8.93 -3.19 -9.07
N SER A 213 9.75 -3.52 -10.05
CA SER A 213 10.99 -2.84 -10.41
C SER A 213 11.05 -2.62 -11.93
N ASP A 214 12.12 -2.05 -12.45
CA ASP A 214 12.32 -1.88 -13.90
C ASP A 214 12.16 -3.20 -14.69
N THR A 215 12.52 -4.33 -14.08
CA THR A 215 12.64 -5.63 -14.76
C THR A 215 11.59 -6.66 -14.35
N THR A 216 10.83 -6.40 -13.28
CA THR A 216 10.00 -7.44 -12.66
C THR A 216 8.77 -6.84 -12.01
N VAL A 217 7.60 -7.37 -12.36
CA VAL A 217 6.34 -7.13 -11.63
C VAL A 217 6.26 -8.15 -10.50
N PHE A 218 6.07 -7.66 -9.27
CA PHE A 218 5.90 -8.51 -8.09
C PHE A 218 4.43 -8.86 -7.89
N GLU A 219 3.54 -7.90 -8.08
CA GLU A 219 2.12 -8.03 -7.80
C GLU A 219 1.29 -7.04 -8.62
N SER A 220 0.06 -7.42 -8.99
CA SER A 220 -0.88 -6.57 -9.70
C SER A 220 -2.30 -6.73 -9.17
N VAL A 221 -2.91 -5.61 -8.77
CA VAL A 221 -4.23 -5.56 -8.12
C VAL A 221 -5.15 -4.63 -8.93
N PRO A 222 -6.44 -4.95 -9.12
CA PRO A 222 -7.39 -4.03 -9.73
C PRO A 222 -7.57 -2.76 -8.89
N LEU A 223 -7.85 -1.63 -9.54
CA LEU A 223 -8.12 -0.34 -8.89
C LEU A 223 -9.52 -0.27 -8.28
N SER A 224 -10.48 -1.00 -8.85
CA SER A 224 -11.82 -1.14 -8.29
C SER A 224 -12.05 -2.55 -7.75
N SER A 225 -12.64 -2.64 -6.56
CA SER A 225 -13.05 -3.90 -5.94
C SER A 225 -14.20 -4.58 -6.68
N ALA A 226 -14.93 -3.84 -7.54
CA ALA A 226 -16.03 -4.34 -8.36
C ALA A 226 -15.57 -5.06 -9.64
N ALA A 227 -14.33 -4.88 -10.09
CA ALA A 227 -13.84 -5.46 -11.35
C ALA A 227 -13.42 -6.95 -11.25
N ALA A 228 -13.71 -7.63 -10.13
CA ALA A 228 -13.39 -9.04 -9.97
C ALA A 228 -14.33 -9.98 -10.76
N ASP A 229 -15.54 -9.52 -11.12
CA ASP A 229 -16.55 -10.38 -11.76
C ASP A 229 -16.65 -10.25 -13.29
N ASP A 230 -16.05 -9.21 -13.90
CA ASP A 230 -16.07 -9.01 -15.36
C ASP A 230 -14.65 -9.05 -15.94
N ALA A 231 -14.10 -10.26 -16.04
CA ALA A 231 -12.99 -10.53 -16.94
C ALA A 231 -13.49 -10.35 -18.39
N GLU A 232 -13.27 -9.17 -18.98
CA GLU A 232 -13.06 -8.90 -20.43
C GLU A 232 -13.38 -7.46 -20.86
N SER A 233 -13.83 -6.56 -19.99
CA SER A 233 -14.01 -5.15 -20.38
C SER A 233 -12.73 -4.34 -20.13
N GLU A 234 -11.92 -4.16 -21.19
CA GLU A 234 -10.87 -3.12 -21.29
C GLU A 234 -11.49 -1.71 -21.28
N VAL A 235 -12.30 -1.39 -20.28
CA VAL A 235 -12.80 -0.03 -20.10
C VAL A 235 -11.69 0.73 -19.39
N THR A 236 -10.98 1.58 -20.13
CA THR A 236 -10.14 2.61 -19.54
C THR A 236 -11.03 3.47 -18.64
N ASP A 237 -10.81 3.40 -17.33
CA ASP A 237 -11.49 4.27 -16.39
C ASP A 237 -10.99 5.71 -16.65
N LEU A 238 -11.88 6.53 -17.20
CA LEU A 238 -11.64 7.95 -17.48
C LEU A 238 -12.19 8.83 -16.34
N SER A 239 -12.51 8.25 -15.18
CA SER A 239 -12.85 9.03 -14.01
C SER A 239 -11.58 9.55 -13.31
N PRO A 240 -11.64 10.74 -12.68
CA PRO A 240 -10.54 11.21 -11.86
C PRO A 240 -10.42 10.37 -10.59
N HIS A 241 -9.20 9.93 -10.27
CA HIS A 241 -8.91 9.16 -9.07
C HIS A 241 -8.02 9.95 -8.12
N ASN A 242 -8.32 9.88 -6.83
CA ASN A 242 -7.44 10.42 -5.81
C ASN A 242 -6.28 9.46 -5.60
N PHE A 243 -5.06 9.97 -5.62
CA PHE A 243 -3.87 9.19 -5.33
C PHE A 243 -3.03 9.80 -4.22
N ALA A 244 -2.30 8.93 -3.53
CA ALA A 244 -1.15 9.32 -2.75
C ALA A 244 -0.01 8.31 -2.92
N VAL A 245 1.21 8.80 -3.11
CA VAL A 245 2.44 8.02 -2.95
C VAL A 245 2.98 8.33 -1.57
N VAL A 246 2.88 7.35 -0.69
CA VAL A 246 3.31 7.43 0.71
C VAL A 246 4.68 6.78 0.83
N VAL A 247 5.69 7.56 1.20
CA VAL A 247 7.08 7.12 1.17
C VAL A 247 7.66 7.19 2.57
N GLY A 248 7.89 6.01 3.16
CA GLY A 248 8.64 5.85 4.39
C GLY A 248 10.15 5.78 4.14
N SER A 249 10.89 5.37 5.17
CA SER A 249 12.35 5.26 5.09
C SER A 249 12.83 4.02 4.32
N VAL A 250 12.02 2.96 4.29
CA VAL A 250 12.38 1.65 3.71
C VAL A 250 11.26 1.04 2.86
N SER A 251 10.17 1.77 2.66
CA SER A 251 9.04 1.32 1.85
C SER A 251 8.27 2.48 1.27
N ALA A 252 7.55 2.21 0.19
CA ALA A 252 6.57 3.12 -0.38
C ALA A 252 5.28 2.38 -0.72
N ALA A 253 4.15 3.07 -0.64
CA ALA A 253 2.86 2.58 -1.09
C ALA A 253 2.15 3.59 -1.98
N LEU A 254 1.40 3.05 -2.93
CA LEU A 254 0.45 3.77 -3.75
C LEU A 254 -0.94 3.56 -3.16
N VAL A 255 -1.55 4.64 -2.69
CA VAL A 255 -2.94 4.71 -2.25
C VAL A 255 -3.77 5.26 -3.39
N ILE A 256 -4.87 4.58 -3.74
CA ILE A 256 -5.85 5.05 -4.71
C ILE A 256 -7.23 4.96 -4.07
N ASP A 257 -7.96 6.08 -4.08
CA ASP A 257 -9.32 6.19 -3.56
C ASP A 257 -9.50 5.61 -2.14
N GLY A 258 -8.50 5.83 -1.28
CA GLY A 258 -8.54 5.43 0.12
C GLY A 258 -8.06 4.00 0.40
N GLU A 259 -7.57 3.26 -0.59
CA GLU A 259 -7.00 1.92 -0.40
C GLU A 259 -5.57 1.85 -0.91
N ILE A 260 -4.71 1.10 -0.23
CA ILE A 260 -3.38 0.76 -0.77
C ILE A 260 -3.59 -0.21 -1.93
N ARG A 261 -3.06 0.11 -3.10
CA ARG A 261 -3.16 -0.70 -4.32
C ARG A 261 -1.83 -1.33 -4.75
N ALA A 262 -0.73 -0.73 -4.34
CA ALA A 262 0.61 -1.27 -4.61
C ALA A 262 1.59 -0.81 -3.51
N ALA A 263 2.63 -1.60 -3.24
CA ALA A 263 3.67 -1.24 -2.29
C ALA A 263 5.00 -1.94 -2.60
N VAL A 264 6.11 -1.22 -2.44
CA VAL A 264 7.48 -1.70 -2.69
C VAL A 264 8.38 -1.41 -1.49
N ARG A 265 9.36 -2.27 -1.25
CA ARG A 265 10.44 -1.99 -0.29
C ARG A 265 11.52 -1.21 -1.01
N LEU A 266 12.06 -0.20 -0.34
CA LEU A 266 13.13 0.65 -0.83
C LEU A 266 14.47 0.16 -0.25
N ASP A 267 15.52 0.26 -1.04
CA ASP A 267 16.90 -0.07 -0.71
C ASP A 267 17.87 0.99 -1.28
N GLY A 268 17.94 2.13 -0.59
CA GLY A 268 18.88 3.20 -0.91
C GLY A 268 18.40 4.25 -1.92
N GLU A 269 17.15 4.16 -2.40
CA GLU A 269 16.54 5.24 -3.17
C GLU A 269 16.45 6.53 -2.36
N SER A 270 16.39 7.67 -3.05
CA SER A 270 16.44 8.99 -2.44
C SER A 270 15.43 9.98 -3.00
N SER A 271 14.86 9.70 -4.18
CA SER A 271 13.93 10.59 -4.85
C SER A 271 12.79 9.82 -5.52
N VAL A 272 11.72 10.54 -5.80
CA VAL A 272 10.52 10.03 -6.45
C VAL A 272 10.23 10.84 -7.70
N SER A 273 10.10 10.13 -8.80
CA SER A 273 9.83 10.69 -10.11
C SER A 273 8.58 10.03 -10.70
N LEU A 274 7.88 10.72 -11.59
CA LEU A 274 6.79 10.16 -12.37
C LEU A 274 7.19 10.10 -13.84
N GLU A 275 7.07 8.92 -14.41
CA GLU A 275 7.28 8.63 -15.82
C GLU A 275 5.94 8.23 -16.44
N VAL A 276 5.65 8.73 -17.64
CA VAL A 276 4.51 8.29 -18.45
C VAL A 276 5.04 7.63 -19.70
N ARG A 277 4.79 6.33 -19.85
CA ARG A 277 5.34 5.56 -20.99
C ARG A 277 4.45 5.56 -22.22
N ASN A 278 3.15 5.73 -22.01
CA ASN A 278 2.15 5.79 -23.08
C ASN A 278 0.93 6.55 -22.56
N GLY A 279 0.18 7.15 -23.47
CA GLY A 279 -1.02 7.91 -23.16
C GLY A 279 -0.77 9.34 -22.71
N GLY A 280 -1.85 10.01 -22.33
CA GLY A 280 -1.85 11.37 -21.78
C GLY A 280 -2.45 11.36 -20.38
N VAL A 281 -1.95 12.22 -19.50
CA VAL A 281 -2.39 12.31 -18.11
C VAL A 281 -2.49 13.76 -17.66
N VAL A 282 -3.48 14.03 -16.81
CA VAL A 282 -3.58 15.28 -16.07
C VAL A 282 -3.45 14.99 -14.58
N LEU A 283 -2.52 15.65 -13.92
CA LEU A 283 -2.37 15.71 -12.48
C LEU A 283 -2.87 17.06 -11.97
N SER A 284 -3.68 17.03 -10.92
CA SER A 284 -4.25 18.22 -10.30
C SER A 284 -4.23 18.11 -8.77
N ASP A 285 -4.31 19.26 -8.09
CA ASP A 285 -4.22 19.36 -6.63
C ASP A 285 -3.02 18.61 -6.06
N LEU A 286 -1.86 18.72 -6.75
CA LEU A 286 -0.60 18.13 -6.31
C LEU A 286 -0.11 18.80 -5.05
N ARG A 287 0.09 18.00 -4.01
CA ARG A 287 0.55 18.43 -2.69
C ARG A 287 1.63 17.52 -2.16
N ILE A 288 2.50 18.10 -1.35
CA ILE A 288 3.58 17.38 -0.67
C ILE A 288 3.45 17.64 0.83
N GLY A 289 3.35 16.55 1.58
CA GLY A 289 3.23 16.56 3.04
C GLY A 289 4.19 15.58 3.72
N PRO A 290 4.16 15.53 5.06
CA PRO A 290 4.96 14.59 5.82
C PRO A 290 4.48 13.14 5.60
N PRO A 291 5.35 12.15 5.80
CA PRO A 291 4.96 10.76 5.79
C PRO A 291 4.23 10.40 7.10
N PRO A 292 3.61 9.21 7.20
CA PRO A 292 3.01 8.73 8.44
C PRO A 292 4.05 8.66 9.58
N PRO A 293 3.68 8.95 10.84
CA PRO A 293 4.62 9.03 11.97
C PRO A 293 5.48 7.78 12.19
N ASN A 294 4.96 6.58 11.89
CA ASN A 294 5.64 5.31 12.14
C ASN A 294 6.33 4.73 10.88
N SER A 295 6.48 5.53 9.83
CA SER A 295 7.06 5.09 8.54
C SER A 295 8.59 4.95 8.54
N GLY A 296 9.22 5.02 9.72
CA GLY A 296 10.68 4.95 9.91
C GLY A 296 11.41 6.24 9.54
N CYS A 297 10.68 7.29 9.16
CA CYS A 297 11.21 8.62 8.91
C CYS A 297 11.50 9.36 10.22
N GLY A 298 12.71 9.88 10.37
CA GLY A 298 13.07 10.70 11.52
C GLY A 298 12.21 11.97 11.59
N GLY A 299 11.77 12.33 12.79
CA GLY A 299 11.15 13.63 13.09
C GLY A 299 12.18 14.72 13.32
#